data_AF-A0A9E2QL38-F1
#
_entry.id   AF-A0A9E2QL38-F1
#
_cell.length_a   1.000
_cell.length_b   1.000
_cell.length_c   1.000
_cell.angle_alpha   90.00
_cell.angle_beta   90.00
_cell.angle_gamma   90.00
#
_symmetry.space_group_name_H-M   'P 1'
#
loop_
_entity.id
_entity.type
_entity.pdbx_description
1 polymer ?
#
loop_
_entity_poly.entity_id
_entity_poly.type
_entity_poly.pdbx_seq_one_letter_code
_entity_poly.pdbx_strand_id
1 'polypeptide(L)'
;MKGLTIAIALLLSVSAIQAQQLTNNSFEEWTMGLNPDPVGFGSLDQLTLTDLVSQSNDAQDGDYSVKISTQDIDLFGTVSRVSGLMFNSPSSSIESIGVPYNASPTKLKGWTKYNVPGMDTAGIIIVLTYFNTSTQESDLVAVSQALFMGNQNTWTSFEADFAYSSTNTPDTLSLIASSSFTDSINNELSSIWFDNLILEGTGGTMVSNPVIIDLLNAGPNPSSGDLFISTPNFSAGDYLNITDITSRQISMISVLSANTGIHINDPGVYFVELNNAEHVTYKRTRIIIQ
;
A
#
# COMPACT_ATOMS: atom_id res chain seq x y z
N MET A 1 9.86 -15.00 72.90
CA MET A 1 10.34 -14.50 71.60
C MET A 1 10.17 -15.61 70.57
N LYS A 2 9.13 -15.56 69.75
CA LYS A 2 8.96 -16.46 68.60
C LYS A 2 8.62 -15.57 67.41
N GLY A 3 9.50 -15.58 66.41
CA GLY A 3 9.55 -14.62 65.32
C GLY A 3 8.35 -14.74 64.39
N LEU A 4 7.83 -13.57 63.99
CA LEU A 4 6.83 -13.42 62.95
C LEU A 4 7.58 -13.25 61.62
N THR A 5 7.54 -14.26 60.77
CA THR A 5 8.12 -14.18 59.42
C THR A 5 7.04 -13.65 58.48
N ILE A 6 7.19 -12.40 58.04
CA ILE A 6 6.33 -11.79 57.01
C ILE A 6 6.90 -12.19 55.65
N ALA A 7 6.14 -12.96 54.88
CA ALA A 7 6.43 -13.21 53.47
C ALA A 7 5.82 -12.07 52.63
N ILE A 8 6.68 -11.26 52.02
CA ILE A 8 6.27 -10.24 51.04
C ILE A 8 6.17 -10.95 49.68
N ALA A 9 4.95 -11.07 49.17
CA ALA A 9 4.72 -11.50 47.79
C ALA A 9 5.06 -10.34 46.84
N LEU A 10 6.12 -10.51 46.06
CA LEU A 10 6.51 -9.56 45.01
C LEU A 10 5.57 -9.76 43.81
N LEU A 11 4.55 -8.91 43.68
CA LEU A 11 3.72 -8.82 42.48
C LEU A 11 4.59 -8.23 41.36
N LEU A 12 5.12 -9.09 40.49
CA LEU A 12 5.70 -8.69 39.21
C LEU A 12 4.54 -8.20 38.33
N SER A 13 4.38 -6.87 38.25
CA SER A 13 3.57 -6.25 37.21
C SER A 13 4.25 -6.52 35.87
N VAL A 14 3.75 -7.49 35.12
CA VAL A 14 4.09 -7.63 33.70
C VAL A 14 3.46 -6.44 32.99
N SER A 15 4.25 -5.39 32.77
CA SER A 15 3.89 -4.34 31.83
C SER A 15 3.84 -5.01 30.46
N ALA A 16 2.63 -5.31 29.96
CA ALA A 16 2.47 -5.63 28.55
C ALA A 16 3.05 -4.45 27.78
N ILE A 17 4.11 -4.71 27.00
CA ILE A 17 4.63 -3.75 26.04
C ILE A 17 3.48 -3.54 25.05
N GLN A 18 2.68 -2.49 25.26
CA GLN A 18 1.73 -2.07 24.26
C GLN A 18 2.57 -1.58 23.08
N ALA A 19 2.57 -2.35 22.00
CA ALA A 19 2.93 -1.80 20.70
C ALA A 19 2.09 -0.53 20.50
N GLN A 20 2.71 0.59 20.13
CA GLN A 20 1.94 1.76 19.72
C GLN A 20 1.06 1.35 18.55
N GLN A 21 -0.25 1.26 18.81
CA GLN A 21 -1.23 0.89 17.81
C GLN A 21 -1.54 2.11 16.94
N LEU A 22 -1.86 1.84 15.67
CA LEU A 22 -2.56 2.79 14.83
C LEU A 22 -3.88 3.16 15.53
N THR A 23 -4.17 4.45 15.66
CA THR A 23 -5.47 4.88 16.20
C THR A 23 -6.59 4.50 15.22
N ASN A 24 -7.73 4.03 15.74
CA ASN A 24 -8.91 3.67 14.94
C ASN A 24 -8.59 2.70 13.78
N ASN A 25 -7.77 1.70 14.07
CA ASN A 25 -7.28 0.72 13.11
C ASN A 25 -8.33 -0.31 12.66
N SER A 26 -9.45 -0.39 13.38
CA SER A 26 -10.66 -1.15 13.00
C SER A 26 -11.70 -0.29 12.29
N PHE A 27 -11.46 1.02 12.10
CA PHE A 27 -12.35 1.94 11.38
C PHE A 27 -13.79 2.02 11.90
N GLU A 28 -13.97 1.97 13.23
CA GLU A 28 -15.29 2.06 13.86
C GLU A 28 -15.71 3.50 14.16
N GLU A 29 -14.75 4.42 14.27
CA GLU A 29 -14.99 5.82 14.60
C GLU A 29 -14.87 6.71 13.35
N TRP A 30 -15.90 7.51 13.06
CA TRP A 30 -15.97 8.37 11.87
C TRP A 30 -16.29 9.81 12.23
N THR A 31 -15.74 10.76 11.47
CA THR A 31 -16.07 12.18 11.67
C THR A 31 -17.52 12.47 11.26
N MET A 32 -18.08 13.56 11.75
CA MET A 32 -19.41 14.03 11.33
C MET A 32 -19.26 15.02 10.18
N GLY A 33 -20.04 14.87 9.11
CA GLY A 33 -19.99 15.82 7.99
C GLY A 33 -20.57 15.24 6.70
N LEU A 34 -20.40 15.99 5.61
CA LEU A 34 -20.84 15.59 4.27
C LEU A 34 -19.95 14.52 3.63
N ASN A 35 -18.66 14.52 3.97
CA ASN A 35 -17.67 13.51 3.54
C ASN A 35 -16.89 13.07 4.78
N PRO A 36 -17.46 12.13 5.56
CA PRO A 36 -16.85 11.70 6.81
C PRO A 36 -15.59 10.87 6.55
N ASP A 37 -14.51 11.24 7.22
CA ASP A 37 -13.26 10.48 7.24
C ASP A 37 -13.24 9.58 8.49
N PRO A 38 -12.51 8.45 8.48
CA PRO A 38 -12.21 7.73 9.71
C PRO A 38 -11.47 8.65 10.68
N VAL A 39 -11.84 8.65 11.97
CA VAL A 39 -11.18 9.48 12.97
C VAL A 39 -9.69 9.15 13.03
N GLY A 40 -8.83 10.18 12.94
CA GLY A 40 -7.37 10.04 12.87
C GLY A 40 -6.80 9.95 11.45
N PHE A 41 -7.67 9.97 10.44
CA PHE A 41 -7.33 9.95 9.03
C PHE A 41 -7.88 11.18 8.31
N GLY A 42 -7.35 11.44 7.12
CA GLY A 42 -7.91 12.36 6.14
C GLY A 42 -7.92 11.72 4.75
N SER A 43 -8.63 12.36 3.84
CA SER A 43 -8.75 11.93 2.45
C SER A 43 -8.72 13.11 1.48
N LEU A 44 -8.72 12.81 0.18
CA LEU A 44 -8.90 13.82 -0.86
C LEU A 44 -10.37 14.29 -1.00
N ASP A 45 -11.30 13.72 -0.23
CA ASP A 45 -12.73 14.02 -0.34
C ASP A 45 -13.03 15.48 -0.02
N GLN A 46 -12.22 16.10 0.84
CA GLN A 46 -12.32 17.54 1.14
C GLN A 46 -12.06 18.43 -0.08
N LEU A 47 -11.32 17.96 -1.06
CA LEU A 47 -11.01 18.70 -2.29
C LEU A 47 -11.99 18.39 -3.41
N THR A 48 -12.51 17.16 -3.44
CA THR A 48 -13.35 16.66 -4.53
C THR A 48 -14.85 16.71 -4.22
N LEU A 49 -15.23 16.88 -2.95
CA LEU A 49 -16.61 16.88 -2.44
C LEU A 49 -17.38 15.61 -2.84
N THR A 50 -16.69 14.48 -2.87
CA THR A 50 -17.25 13.16 -3.15
C THR A 50 -16.69 12.14 -2.15
N ASP A 51 -17.33 10.99 -2.04
CA ASP A 51 -16.97 9.94 -1.08
C ASP A 51 -15.97 8.95 -1.70
N LEU A 52 -14.76 9.41 -2.08
CA LEU A 52 -13.73 8.48 -2.56
C LEU A 52 -13.25 7.58 -1.42
N VAL A 53 -13.27 8.08 -0.18
CA VAL A 53 -13.09 7.32 1.06
C VAL A 53 -14.42 7.33 1.82
N SER A 54 -14.93 6.15 2.16
CA SER A 54 -16.27 6.04 2.77
C SER A 54 -16.37 4.93 3.79
N GLN A 55 -17.29 5.12 4.73
CA GLN A 55 -17.69 4.10 5.68
C GLN A 55 -18.43 2.97 4.97
N SER A 56 -18.12 1.73 5.31
CA SER A 56 -18.80 0.54 4.79
C SER A 56 -19.36 -0.29 5.94
N ASN A 57 -20.63 -0.70 5.85
CA ASN A 57 -21.27 -1.63 6.81
C ASN A 57 -20.92 -3.10 6.56
N ASP A 58 -20.09 -3.39 5.57
CA ASP A 58 -19.60 -4.74 5.30
C ASP A 58 -18.16 -4.80 5.79
N ALA A 59 -18.01 -5.20 7.05
CA ALA A 59 -16.78 -5.23 7.83
C ALA A 59 -16.28 -6.67 8.06
N GLN A 60 -15.00 -6.82 8.39
CA GLN A 60 -14.44 -8.12 8.75
C GLN A 60 -14.76 -8.47 10.21
N ASP A 61 -14.69 -7.48 11.10
CA ASP A 61 -15.14 -7.53 12.48
C ASP A 61 -15.78 -6.18 12.84
N GLY A 62 -16.64 -6.12 13.84
CA GLY A 62 -17.33 -4.88 14.22
C GLY A 62 -18.45 -4.47 13.23
N ASP A 63 -18.73 -3.17 13.20
CA ASP A 63 -19.86 -2.60 12.44
C ASP A 63 -19.41 -1.94 11.14
N TYR A 64 -18.15 -1.50 11.07
CA TYR A 64 -17.67 -0.67 9.98
C TYR A 64 -16.27 -1.05 9.48
N SER A 65 -16.05 -0.86 8.19
CA SER A 65 -14.71 -0.84 7.60
C SER A 65 -14.53 0.43 6.77
N VAL A 66 -13.30 0.71 6.34
CA VAL A 66 -13.06 1.75 5.32
C VAL A 66 -13.18 1.15 3.92
N LYS A 67 -13.83 1.88 3.02
CA LYS A 67 -13.81 1.67 1.57
C LYS A 67 -13.08 2.83 0.91
N ILE A 68 -12.12 2.54 0.05
CA ILE A 68 -11.42 3.52 -0.78
C ILE A 68 -11.72 3.16 -2.23
N SER A 69 -12.14 4.14 -3.03
CA SER A 69 -12.62 3.90 -4.39
C SER A 69 -12.17 4.96 -5.37
N THR A 70 -11.83 4.51 -6.58
CA THR A 70 -11.66 5.38 -7.73
C THR A 70 -13.03 5.67 -8.33
N GLN A 71 -13.32 6.95 -8.60
CA GLN A 71 -14.59 7.38 -9.17
C GLN A 71 -14.41 8.36 -10.34
N ASP A 72 -15.39 8.37 -11.23
CA ASP A 72 -15.56 9.43 -12.22
C ASP A 72 -16.28 10.61 -11.57
N ILE A 73 -15.60 11.76 -11.50
CA ILE A 73 -16.11 12.99 -10.90
C ILE A 73 -16.31 14.03 -11.99
N ASP A 74 -17.48 14.66 -12.02
CA ASP A 74 -17.71 15.81 -12.89
C ASP A 74 -17.16 17.09 -12.25
N LEU A 75 -16.04 17.56 -12.78
CA LEU A 75 -15.43 18.83 -12.41
C LEU A 75 -15.78 19.88 -13.48
N PHE A 76 -16.90 20.58 -13.27
CA PHE A 76 -17.35 21.68 -14.11
C PHE A 76 -17.61 21.31 -15.59
N GLY A 77 -18.26 20.18 -15.84
CA GLY A 77 -18.58 19.66 -17.17
C GLY A 77 -17.46 18.81 -17.77
N THR A 78 -16.39 18.55 -17.01
CA THR A 78 -15.31 17.63 -17.39
C THR A 78 -15.28 16.46 -16.43
N VAL A 79 -15.64 15.28 -16.94
CA VAL A 79 -15.52 14.03 -16.18
C VAL A 79 -14.05 13.67 -16.07
N SER A 80 -13.56 13.63 -14.83
CA SER A 80 -12.20 13.22 -14.48
C SER A 80 -12.26 11.99 -13.58
N ARG A 81 -11.45 10.99 -13.92
CA ARG A 81 -11.25 9.82 -13.08
C ARG A 81 -10.29 10.15 -11.95
N VAL A 82 -10.73 10.01 -10.71
CA VAL A 82 -9.94 10.34 -9.51
C VAL A 82 -9.89 9.15 -8.58
N SER A 83 -8.67 8.79 -8.16
CA SER A 83 -8.42 7.71 -7.20
C SER A 83 -8.71 8.18 -5.79
N GLY A 84 -9.39 7.34 -5.02
CA GLY A 84 -9.49 7.54 -3.58
C GLY A 84 -8.14 7.33 -2.91
N LEU A 85 -7.82 8.25 -2.00
CA LEU A 85 -6.58 8.29 -1.25
C LEU A 85 -6.91 8.66 0.19
N MET A 86 -6.49 7.80 1.12
CA MET A 86 -6.62 7.97 2.57
C MET A 86 -5.22 8.04 3.17
N PHE A 87 -5.05 8.88 4.18
CA PHE A 87 -3.79 9.00 4.93
C PHE A 87 -4.05 9.24 6.40
N ASN A 88 -3.15 8.78 7.27
CA ASN A 88 -3.25 9.17 8.67
C ASN A 88 -2.87 10.65 8.84
N SER A 89 -3.70 11.40 9.53
CA SER A 89 -3.47 12.83 9.77
C SER A 89 -4.22 13.25 11.03
N PRO A 90 -3.55 13.93 11.98
CA PRO A 90 -4.19 14.41 13.19
C PRO A 90 -5.21 15.53 12.92
N SER A 91 -5.17 16.15 11.73
CA SER A 91 -6.09 17.22 11.35
C SER A 91 -6.88 16.92 10.07
N SER A 92 -6.88 15.65 9.63
CA SER A 92 -7.50 15.22 8.38
C SER A 92 -7.06 16.03 7.14
N SER A 93 -5.85 16.60 7.14
CA SER A 93 -5.32 17.46 6.06
C SER A 93 -4.07 16.86 5.45
N ILE A 94 -3.93 17.03 4.12
CA ILE A 94 -2.76 16.59 3.36
C ILE A 94 -1.46 17.29 3.81
N GLU A 95 -1.57 18.44 4.48
CA GLU A 95 -0.41 19.18 5.01
C GLU A 95 0.15 18.56 6.31
N SER A 96 -0.57 17.62 6.92
CA SER A 96 -0.22 17.01 8.20
C SER A 96 -0.27 15.48 8.13
N ILE A 97 0.16 14.91 7.00
CA ILE A 97 0.31 13.45 6.88
C ILE A 97 1.32 12.96 7.92
N GLY A 98 0.93 11.91 8.63
CA GLY A 98 1.76 11.23 9.61
C GLY A 98 1.43 11.60 11.05
N VAL A 99 1.81 10.70 11.96
CA VAL A 99 1.59 10.84 13.40
C VAL A 99 2.87 10.50 14.17
N PRO A 100 3.06 11.03 15.39
CA PRO A 100 4.17 10.65 16.24
C PRO A 100 4.22 9.14 16.45
N TYR A 101 5.38 8.53 16.25
CA TYR A 101 5.57 7.09 16.37
C TYR A 101 7.00 6.77 16.78
N ASN A 102 7.20 5.87 17.75
CA ASN A 102 8.54 5.59 18.29
C ASN A 102 8.89 4.10 18.42
N ALA A 103 8.21 3.25 17.63
CA ALA A 103 8.44 1.81 17.63
C ALA A 103 9.07 1.32 16.31
N SER A 104 9.48 0.06 16.28
CA SER A 104 10.14 -0.53 15.10
C SER A 104 9.44 -1.83 14.67
N PRO A 105 8.24 -1.76 14.07
CA PRO A 105 7.46 -2.94 13.71
C PRO A 105 8.19 -3.80 12.68
N THR A 106 7.94 -5.10 12.75
CA THR A 106 8.44 -6.07 11.76
C THR A 106 7.45 -6.29 10.63
N LYS A 107 6.14 -6.20 10.92
CA LYS A 107 5.06 -6.49 9.98
C LYS A 107 3.92 -5.48 10.08
N LEU A 108 3.36 -5.13 8.93
CA LEU A 108 2.00 -4.63 8.78
C LEU A 108 1.10 -5.82 8.47
N LYS A 109 -0.01 -5.96 9.20
CA LYS A 109 -1.05 -6.96 8.96
C LYS A 109 -2.41 -6.30 8.90
N GLY A 110 -3.40 -6.99 8.35
CA GLY A 110 -4.79 -6.57 8.41
C GLY A 110 -5.67 -7.46 7.56
N TRP A 111 -6.90 -7.00 7.34
CA TRP A 111 -7.86 -7.66 6.48
C TRP A 111 -8.22 -6.77 5.30
N THR A 112 -8.44 -7.39 4.16
CA THR A 112 -8.82 -6.70 2.94
C THR A 112 -9.76 -7.54 2.09
N LYS A 113 -10.55 -6.85 1.29
CA LYS A 113 -11.21 -7.36 0.08
C LYS A 113 -11.11 -6.23 -0.94
N TYR A 114 -11.18 -6.57 -2.21
CA TYR A 114 -10.93 -5.58 -3.25
C TYR A 114 -11.50 -6.01 -4.59
N ASN A 115 -11.86 -5.03 -5.39
CA ASN A 115 -12.16 -5.17 -6.80
C ASN A 115 -11.31 -4.15 -7.55
N VAL A 116 -10.17 -4.58 -8.05
CA VAL A 116 -9.17 -3.79 -8.76
C VAL A 116 -9.10 -4.33 -10.19
N PRO A 117 -10.01 -3.88 -11.08
CA PRO A 117 -10.14 -4.44 -12.41
C PRO A 117 -8.95 -4.09 -13.30
N GLY A 118 -8.84 -4.89 -14.37
CA GLY A 118 -7.88 -4.70 -15.45
C GLY A 118 -6.43 -4.66 -15.00
N MET A 119 -5.78 -3.49 -15.09
CA MET A 119 -4.35 -3.32 -14.76
C MET A 119 -4.09 -2.40 -13.59
N ASP A 120 -5.12 -2.02 -12.86
CA ASP A 120 -4.95 -1.14 -11.73
C ASP A 120 -4.26 -1.88 -10.55
N THR A 121 -3.74 -1.13 -9.60
CA THR A 121 -3.10 -1.65 -8.39
C THR A 121 -3.50 -0.78 -7.22
N ALA A 122 -4.30 -1.32 -6.31
CA ALA A 122 -4.62 -0.65 -5.04
C ALA A 122 -3.60 -1.04 -3.98
N GLY A 123 -3.61 -0.37 -2.83
CA GLY A 123 -2.76 -0.79 -1.72
C GLY A 123 -2.76 0.11 -0.51
N ILE A 124 -1.85 -0.25 0.40
CA ILE A 124 -1.51 0.48 1.60
C ILE A 124 0.01 0.49 1.77
N ILE A 125 0.55 1.64 2.15
CA ILE A 125 1.97 1.89 2.36
C ILE A 125 2.12 2.54 3.73
N ILE A 126 3.12 2.09 4.48
CA ILE A 126 3.59 2.74 5.69
C ILE A 126 5.04 3.14 5.50
N VAL A 127 5.33 4.41 5.77
CA VAL A 127 6.67 4.98 5.77
C VAL A 127 6.99 5.44 7.18
N LEU A 128 8.11 4.96 7.72
CA LEU A 128 8.66 5.40 8.99
C LEU A 128 9.83 6.33 8.71
N THR A 129 9.80 7.53 9.29
CA THR A 129 10.87 8.52 9.15
C THR A 129 11.41 8.97 10.50
N TYR A 130 12.59 9.57 10.45
CA TYR A 130 13.25 10.22 11.57
C TYR A 130 13.66 11.63 11.14
N PHE A 131 13.24 12.66 11.88
CA PHE A 131 13.66 14.03 11.63
C PHE A 131 15.09 14.26 12.12
N ASN A 132 16.01 14.40 11.18
CA ASN A 132 17.41 14.63 11.46
C ASN A 132 17.65 16.12 11.71
N THR A 133 17.83 16.47 12.98
CA THR A 133 18.03 17.88 13.40
C THR A 133 19.33 18.50 12.88
N SER A 134 20.29 17.68 12.43
CA SER A 134 21.55 18.17 11.86
C SER A 134 21.40 18.60 10.40
N THR A 135 20.61 17.87 9.61
CA THR A 135 20.33 18.18 8.19
C THR A 135 19.05 19.00 8.02
N GLN A 136 18.18 19.04 9.03
CA GLN A 136 16.81 19.58 8.97
C GLN A 136 15.93 18.86 7.95
N GLU A 137 16.18 17.57 7.73
CA GLU A 137 15.43 16.73 6.78
C GLU A 137 14.88 15.48 7.48
N SER A 138 13.80 14.92 6.93
CA SER A 138 13.26 13.63 7.36
C SER A 138 13.98 12.49 6.64
N ASP A 139 14.75 11.72 7.38
CA ASP A 139 15.46 10.54 6.89
C ASP A 139 14.51 9.33 6.88
N LEU A 140 14.58 8.53 5.81
CA LEU A 140 13.84 7.27 5.72
C LEU A 140 14.40 6.23 6.71
N VAL A 141 13.53 5.69 7.56
CA VAL A 141 13.86 4.61 8.48
C VAL A 141 13.45 3.26 7.92
N ALA A 142 12.18 3.11 7.55
CA ALA A 142 11.65 1.86 7.01
C ALA A 142 10.40 2.06 6.17
N VAL A 143 10.09 1.06 5.35
CA VAL A 143 8.87 1.01 4.54
C VAL A 143 8.22 -0.35 4.66
N SER A 144 6.90 -0.38 4.71
CA SER A 144 6.10 -1.60 4.49
C SER A 144 4.99 -1.28 3.50
N GLN A 145 4.69 -2.20 2.59
CA GLN A 145 3.65 -2.01 1.59
C GLN A 145 2.91 -3.31 1.28
N ALA A 146 1.60 -3.22 1.06
CA ALA A 146 0.79 -4.30 0.52
C ALA A 146 0.04 -3.77 -0.71
N LEU A 147 0.22 -4.45 -1.85
CA LEU A 147 -0.37 -4.10 -3.14
C LEU A 147 -1.37 -5.17 -3.55
N PHE A 148 -2.48 -4.77 -4.17
CA PHE A 148 -3.60 -5.64 -4.52
C PHE A 148 -4.04 -5.38 -5.96
N MET A 149 -4.27 -6.47 -6.70
CA MET A 149 -4.74 -6.45 -8.09
C MET A 149 -5.77 -7.55 -8.30
N GLY A 150 -6.62 -7.39 -9.30
CA GLY A 150 -7.69 -8.36 -9.58
C GLY A 150 -8.83 -8.23 -8.59
N ASN A 151 -9.53 -9.33 -8.32
CA ASN A 151 -10.76 -9.30 -7.54
C ASN A 151 -10.76 -10.36 -6.44
N GLN A 152 -11.06 -9.91 -5.23
CA GLN A 152 -11.17 -10.69 -4.00
C GLN A 152 -12.42 -10.23 -3.25
N ASN A 153 -13.52 -10.97 -3.42
CA ASN A 153 -14.84 -10.59 -2.90
C ASN A 153 -15.08 -10.97 -1.43
N THR A 154 -14.19 -11.74 -0.81
CA THR A 154 -14.28 -12.15 0.60
C THR A 154 -13.08 -11.62 1.36
N TRP A 155 -13.32 -11.19 2.60
CA TRP A 155 -12.27 -10.76 3.52
C TRP A 155 -11.16 -11.81 3.62
N THR A 156 -9.93 -11.38 3.34
CA THR A 156 -8.73 -12.18 3.46
C THR A 156 -7.69 -11.40 4.26
N SER A 157 -6.90 -12.11 5.07
CA SER A 157 -5.80 -11.50 5.79
C SER A 157 -4.64 -11.19 4.83
N PHE A 158 -3.96 -10.08 5.04
CA PHE A 158 -2.68 -9.79 4.38
C PHE A 158 -1.60 -9.52 5.42
N GLU A 159 -0.35 -9.73 5.02
CA GLU A 159 0.82 -9.29 5.78
C GLU A 159 1.88 -8.73 4.83
N ALA A 160 2.64 -7.74 5.31
CA ALA A 160 3.74 -7.12 4.63
C ALA A 160 4.89 -6.86 5.61
N ASP A 161 6.10 -7.21 5.22
CA ASP A 161 7.30 -6.99 6.04
C ASP A 161 7.78 -5.55 5.93
N PHE A 162 8.30 -5.02 7.05
CA PHE A 162 9.03 -3.75 7.03
C PHE A 162 10.47 -3.96 6.56
N ALA A 163 10.85 -3.18 5.54
CA ALA A 163 12.18 -3.08 4.99
C ALA A 163 12.88 -1.83 5.55
N TYR A 164 13.87 -2.02 6.43
CA TYR A 164 14.60 -0.97 7.14
C TYR A 164 15.84 -0.51 6.37
N SER A 165 16.00 0.79 6.16
CA SER A 165 17.24 1.39 5.63
C SER A 165 18.12 2.05 6.71
N SER A 166 17.59 2.24 7.91
CA SER A 166 18.28 2.92 9.01
C SER A 166 18.04 2.23 10.35
N THR A 167 18.99 2.37 11.27
CA THR A 167 18.86 1.95 12.67
C THR A 167 18.31 3.06 13.57
N ASN A 168 18.02 4.25 13.02
CA ASN A 168 17.41 5.33 13.79
C ASN A 168 16.03 4.89 14.29
N THR A 169 15.68 5.25 15.53
CA THR A 169 14.31 5.12 16.01
C THR A 169 13.46 6.11 15.22
N PRO A 170 12.37 5.66 14.55
CA PRO A 170 11.50 6.60 13.86
C PRO A 170 10.84 7.53 14.88
N ASP A 171 10.46 8.71 14.43
CA ASP A 171 9.63 9.66 15.18
C ASP A 171 8.27 9.89 14.54
N THR A 172 8.10 9.47 13.28
CA THR A 172 6.91 9.70 12.47
C THR A 172 6.53 8.43 11.74
N LEU A 173 5.23 8.11 11.78
CA LEU A 173 4.60 7.07 10.95
C LEU A 173 3.62 7.73 10.01
N SER A 174 3.83 7.54 8.71
CA SER A 174 2.90 7.94 7.66
C SER A 174 2.31 6.70 7.02
N LEU A 175 0.99 6.59 7.04
CA LEU A 175 0.20 5.55 6.40
C LEU A 175 -0.58 6.19 5.26
N ILE A 176 -0.46 5.63 4.07
CA ILE A 176 -1.18 6.06 2.88
C ILE A 176 -1.82 4.83 2.24
N ALA A 177 -3.11 4.88 1.99
CA ALA A 177 -3.84 3.85 1.26
C ALA A 177 -4.51 4.46 0.04
N SER A 178 -4.48 3.75 -1.08
CA SER A 178 -5.06 4.20 -2.33
C SER A 178 -5.83 3.07 -3.02
N SER A 179 -6.92 3.45 -3.67
CA SER A 179 -7.65 2.57 -4.61
C SER A 179 -6.91 2.38 -5.94
N SER A 180 -5.93 3.22 -6.23
CA SER A 180 -5.07 3.14 -7.41
C SER A 180 -3.71 3.80 -7.15
N PHE A 181 -2.63 3.04 -7.27
CA PHE A 181 -1.24 3.47 -7.26
C PHE A 181 -0.63 3.47 -8.66
N THR A 182 -1.40 3.12 -9.70
CA THR A 182 -0.92 3.11 -11.07
C THR A 182 -0.87 4.52 -11.66
N ASP A 183 -0.20 4.68 -12.80
CA ASP A 183 -0.20 5.95 -13.53
C ASP A 183 -1.62 6.31 -13.98
N SER A 184 -1.84 7.58 -14.37
CA SER A 184 -3.14 8.11 -14.81
C SER A 184 -3.79 7.36 -15.98
N ILE A 185 -3.06 6.42 -16.56
CA ILE A 185 -3.38 5.62 -17.73
C ILE A 185 -4.11 4.33 -17.33
N ASN A 186 -3.91 3.82 -16.11
CA ASN A 186 -4.44 2.54 -15.61
C ASN A 186 -5.39 2.69 -14.40
N ASN A 187 -5.88 3.92 -14.17
CA ASN A 187 -6.80 4.26 -13.08
C ASN A 187 -8.24 3.77 -13.37
N GLU A 188 -8.49 2.47 -13.23
CA GLU A 188 -9.81 1.88 -13.44
C GLU A 188 -10.75 2.19 -12.26
N LEU A 189 -12.04 1.79 -12.35
CA LEU A 189 -13.00 2.00 -11.24
C LEU A 189 -12.76 1.01 -10.09
N SER A 190 -11.57 1.10 -9.51
CA SER A 190 -11.09 0.24 -8.44
C SER A 190 -11.76 0.56 -7.12
N SER A 191 -11.93 -0.45 -6.29
CA SER A 191 -12.37 -0.30 -4.91
C SER A 191 -11.62 -1.27 -4.03
N ILE A 192 -11.14 -0.79 -2.89
CA ILE A 192 -10.47 -1.60 -1.88
C ILE A 192 -11.05 -1.29 -0.51
N TRP A 193 -11.14 -2.33 0.31
CA TRP A 193 -11.56 -2.22 1.70
C TRP A 193 -10.43 -2.66 2.60
N PHE A 194 -10.32 -2.00 3.74
CA PHE A 194 -9.40 -2.38 4.81
C PHE A 194 -10.13 -2.45 6.13
N ASP A 195 -9.70 -3.38 6.96
CA ASP A 195 -10.18 -3.54 8.32
C ASP A 195 -9.08 -4.13 9.22
N ASN A 196 -9.16 -3.84 10.51
CA ASN A 196 -8.32 -4.38 11.59
C ASN A 196 -6.81 -4.35 11.26
N LEU A 197 -6.28 -3.17 10.96
CA LEU A 197 -4.85 -2.98 10.69
C LEU A 197 -4.00 -3.19 11.96
N ILE A 198 -2.89 -3.89 11.84
CA ILE A 198 -2.02 -4.24 12.98
C ILE A 198 -0.56 -4.01 12.61
N LEU A 199 0.19 -3.37 13.52
CA LEU A 199 1.65 -3.30 13.47
C LEU A 199 2.21 -4.28 14.51
N GLU A 200 2.99 -5.26 14.05
CA GLU A 200 3.48 -6.35 14.89
C GLU A 200 5.01 -6.41 14.96
N GLY A 201 5.51 -6.80 16.13
CA GLY A 201 6.90 -7.17 16.37
C GLY A 201 7.83 -5.99 16.61
N THR A 202 9.11 -6.31 16.81
CA THR A 202 10.18 -5.33 17.02
C THR A 202 11.43 -5.72 16.22
N GLY A 203 12.01 -4.75 15.51
CA GLY A 203 13.28 -4.91 14.78
C GLY A 203 13.14 -5.62 13.43
N GLY A 204 12.57 -4.93 12.43
CA GLY A 204 12.44 -5.45 11.06
C GLY A 204 13.75 -5.65 10.32
N THR A 205 13.65 -6.07 9.06
CA THR A 205 14.80 -6.54 8.26
C THR A 205 15.53 -5.37 7.60
N MET A 206 16.85 -5.29 7.79
CA MET A 206 17.69 -4.28 7.12
C MET A 206 17.84 -4.57 5.62
N VAL A 207 17.67 -3.54 4.79
CA VAL A 207 17.84 -3.55 3.33
C VAL A 207 18.62 -2.32 2.87
N SER A 208 19.38 -2.43 1.79
CA SER A 208 20.23 -1.33 1.32
C SER A 208 19.48 -0.23 0.56
N ASN A 209 18.30 -0.55 -0.01
CA ASN A 209 17.46 0.39 -0.78
C ASN A 209 15.98 -0.06 -0.71
N PRO A 210 15.23 0.28 0.35
CA PRO A 210 13.81 -0.04 0.42
C PRO A 210 13.05 0.72 -0.68
N VAL A 211 12.23 0.01 -1.43
CA VAL A 211 11.39 0.58 -2.49
C VAL A 211 10.02 0.88 -1.91
N ILE A 212 9.50 2.10 -2.13
CA ILE A 212 8.22 2.57 -1.58
C ILE A 212 7.03 2.15 -2.44
N ILE A 213 7.25 1.95 -3.74
CA ILE A 213 6.33 1.33 -4.69
C ILE A 213 7.16 0.70 -5.81
N ASP A 214 6.95 -0.59 -6.06
CA ASP A 214 7.66 -1.34 -7.09
C ASP A 214 6.68 -1.69 -8.22
N LEU A 215 6.36 -0.70 -9.04
CA LEU A 215 5.58 -0.89 -10.26
C LEU A 215 6.46 -1.47 -11.36
N LEU A 216 5.86 -2.32 -12.20
CA LEU A 216 6.53 -2.78 -13.41
C LEU A 216 6.66 -1.61 -14.38
N ASN A 217 7.87 -1.07 -14.51
CA ASN A 217 8.13 0.04 -15.41
C ASN A 217 8.55 -0.52 -16.77
N ALA A 218 7.79 -0.23 -17.81
CA ALA A 218 8.12 -0.55 -19.19
C ALA A 218 8.16 0.74 -20.02
N GLY A 219 9.35 1.10 -20.51
CA GLY A 219 9.57 2.35 -21.24
C GLY A 219 10.46 2.19 -22.47
N PRO A 220 10.39 3.09 -23.45
CA PRO A 220 9.45 4.22 -23.54
C PRO A 220 7.99 3.75 -23.72
N ASN A 221 7.01 4.57 -23.32
CA ASN A 221 5.59 4.28 -23.54
C ASN A 221 4.86 5.58 -23.88
N PRO A 222 4.36 5.76 -25.12
CA PRO A 222 4.41 4.82 -26.25
C PRO A 222 5.85 4.51 -26.75
N SER A 223 6.03 3.37 -27.40
CA SER A 223 7.30 2.92 -28.01
C SER A 223 7.13 2.62 -29.51
N SER A 224 8.22 2.69 -30.27
CA SER A 224 8.32 2.21 -31.66
C SER A 224 8.63 0.71 -31.78
N GLY A 225 8.54 -0.05 -30.68
CA GLY A 225 8.76 -1.50 -30.64
C GLY A 225 9.80 -1.93 -29.60
N ASP A 226 10.86 -1.14 -29.38
CA ASP A 226 11.89 -1.42 -28.38
C ASP A 226 11.47 -0.93 -26.99
N LEU A 227 11.57 -1.81 -25.99
CA LEU A 227 11.17 -1.52 -24.62
C LEU A 227 12.23 -2.02 -23.64
N PHE A 228 12.35 -1.29 -22.53
CA PHE A 228 13.09 -1.65 -21.35
C PHE A 228 12.10 -1.87 -20.21
N ILE A 229 12.10 -3.09 -19.68
CA ILE A 229 11.27 -3.50 -18.56
C ILE A 229 12.17 -3.57 -17.33
N SER A 230 11.85 -2.78 -16.30
CA SER A 230 12.57 -2.77 -15.04
C SER A 230 11.84 -3.61 -13.99
N THR A 231 12.56 -4.58 -13.45
CA THR A 231 12.13 -5.52 -12.41
C THR A 231 13.20 -5.58 -11.32
N PRO A 232 13.43 -4.50 -10.55
CA PRO A 232 14.55 -4.42 -9.62
C PRO A 232 14.51 -5.47 -8.50
N ASN A 233 13.30 -5.89 -8.09
CA ASN A 233 13.09 -6.97 -7.12
C ASN A 233 12.39 -8.15 -7.82
N PHE A 234 13.19 -9.10 -8.32
CA PHE A 234 12.73 -10.36 -8.90
C PHE A 234 13.29 -11.55 -8.14
N SER A 235 12.54 -12.64 -8.10
CA SER A 235 12.95 -13.92 -7.51
C SER A 235 13.38 -14.92 -8.58
N ALA A 236 14.14 -15.93 -8.17
CA ALA A 236 14.50 -17.02 -9.07
C ALA A 236 13.23 -17.77 -9.53
N GLY A 237 13.05 -17.88 -10.84
CA GLY A 237 11.85 -18.49 -11.45
C GLY A 237 10.81 -17.48 -11.93
N ASP A 238 10.99 -16.20 -11.64
CA ASP A 238 10.12 -15.15 -12.14
C ASP A 238 10.22 -15.02 -13.67
N TYR A 239 9.10 -14.68 -14.30
CA TYR A 239 9.04 -14.46 -15.74
C TYR A 239 8.10 -13.32 -16.12
N LEU A 240 8.42 -12.66 -17.23
CA LEU A 240 7.56 -11.70 -17.90
C LEU A 240 6.67 -12.44 -18.88
N ASN A 241 5.36 -12.25 -18.76
CA ASN A 241 4.37 -12.66 -19.74
C ASN A 241 3.91 -11.43 -20.52
N ILE A 242 4.01 -11.47 -21.84
CA ILE A 242 3.60 -10.38 -22.72
C ILE A 242 2.40 -10.85 -23.52
N THR A 243 1.27 -10.13 -23.42
CA THR A 243 0.04 -10.45 -24.14
C THR A 243 -0.47 -9.25 -24.92
N ASP A 244 -1.22 -9.49 -26.00
CA ASP A 244 -1.99 -8.43 -26.67
C ASP A 244 -3.33 -8.15 -25.95
N ILE A 245 -4.12 -7.21 -26.48
CA ILE A 245 -5.44 -6.85 -25.94
C ILE A 245 -6.45 -8.00 -25.90
N THR A 246 -6.21 -9.06 -26.67
CA THR A 246 -7.06 -10.25 -26.71
C THR A 246 -6.62 -11.32 -25.70
N SER A 247 -5.63 -10.99 -24.85
CA SER A 247 -4.95 -11.91 -23.93
C SER A 247 -4.18 -13.03 -24.64
N ARG A 248 -3.93 -12.89 -25.95
CA ARG A 248 -3.06 -13.84 -26.66
C ARG A 248 -1.62 -13.56 -26.26
N GLN A 249 -0.93 -14.60 -25.80
CA GLN A 249 0.48 -14.53 -25.47
C GLN A 249 1.32 -14.24 -26.72
N ILE A 250 2.12 -13.19 -26.63
CA ILE A 250 3.09 -12.75 -27.62
C ILE A 250 4.47 -13.30 -27.27
N SER A 251 4.84 -13.24 -25.98
CA SER A 251 6.14 -13.69 -25.52
C SER A 251 6.10 -14.06 -24.04
N MET A 252 7.04 -14.92 -23.64
CA MET A 252 7.32 -15.29 -22.26
C MET A 252 8.83 -15.29 -22.06
N ILE A 253 9.32 -14.54 -21.07
CA ILE A 253 10.75 -14.29 -20.88
C ILE A 253 11.10 -14.49 -19.40
N SER A 254 12.04 -15.38 -19.11
CA SER A 254 12.57 -15.51 -17.74
C SER A 254 13.29 -14.23 -17.30
N VAL A 255 13.02 -13.76 -16.08
CA VAL A 255 13.71 -12.59 -15.51
C VAL A 255 15.04 -13.05 -14.91
N LEU A 256 16.13 -12.69 -15.57
CA LEU A 256 17.50 -13.03 -15.14
C LEU A 256 18.28 -11.83 -14.62
N SER A 257 17.77 -10.62 -14.84
CA SER A 257 18.36 -9.36 -14.41
C SER A 257 17.29 -8.33 -14.11
N ALA A 258 17.67 -7.31 -13.33
CA ALA A 258 16.78 -6.21 -12.95
C ALA A 258 16.24 -5.41 -14.14
N ASN A 259 16.87 -5.50 -15.32
CA ASN A 259 16.39 -4.87 -16.54
C ASN A 259 16.36 -5.90 -17.66
N THR A 260 15.26 -5.93 -18.40
CA THR A 260 15.05 -6.81 -19.56
C THR A 260 14.67 -5.97 -20.77
N GLY A 261 15.41 -6.15 -21.87
CA GLY A 261 15.06 -5.55 -23.16
C GLY A 261 14.13 -6.47 -23.95
N ILE A 262 13.09 -5.90 -24.57
CA ILE A 262 12.17 -6.63 -25.46
C ILE A 262 11.89 -5.79 -26.71
N HIS A 263 11.69 -6.46 -27.83
CA HIS A 263 11.22 -5.87 -29.08
C HIS A 263 9.85 -6.46 -29.47
N ILE A 264 8.89 -5.59 -29.79
CA ILE A 264 7.57 -5.95 -30.32
C ILE A 264 7.40 -5.29 -31.68
N ASN A 265 7.20 -6.11 -32.72
CA ASN A 265 7.17 -5.62 -34.11
C ASN A 265 5.85 -4.92 -34.48
N ASP A 266 4.73 -5.44 -33.98
CA ASP A 266 3.41 -5.02 -34.45
C ASP A 266 2.87 -3.86 -33.59
N PRO A 267 2.40 -2.77 -34.21
CA PRO A 267 1.70 -1.71 -33.49
C PRO A 267 0.47 -2.24 -32.77
N GLY A 268 0.21 -1.73 -31.57
CA GLY A 268 -0.91 -2.20 -30.75
C GLY A 268 -0.75 -1.88 -29.29
N VAL A 269 -1.73 -2.32 -28.51
CA VAL A 269 -1.69 -2.26 -27.05
C VAL A 269 -1.32 -3.64 -26.52
N TYR A 270 -0.34 -3.68 -25.63
CA TYR A 270 0.13 -4.90 -25.00
C TYR A 270 0.18 -4.75 -23.49
N PHE A 271 0.21 -5.89 -22.83
CA PHE A 271 0.33 -6.01 -21.39
C PHE A 271 1.59 -6.79 -21.07
N VAL A 272 2.36 -6.29 -20.11
CA VAL A 272 3.52 -6.99 -19.55
C VAL A 272 3.17 -7.35 -18.12
N GLU A 273 3.30 -8.61 -17.75
CA GLU A 273 2.99 -9.15 -16.42
C GLU A 273 4.22 -9.83 -15.85
N LEU A 274 4.62 -9.47 -14.63
CA LEU A 274 5.61 -10.20 -13.85
C LEU A 274 4.90 -11.27 -13.01
N ASN A 275 5.28 -12.52 -13.24
CA ASN A 275 4.70 -13.71 -12.64
C ASN A 275 5.77 -14.53 -11.93
N ASN A 276 5.38 -15.24 -10.87
CA ASN A 276 6.29 -16.15 -10.15
C ASN A 276 6.21 -17.53 -10.79
N ALA A 277 7.03 -18.45 -10.27
CA ALA A 277 7.04 -19.85 -10.69
C ALA A 277 5.68 -20.58 -10.55
N GLU A 278 4.74 -20.06 -9.75
CA GLU A 278 3.40 -20.62 -9.54
C GLU A 278 2.33 -19.96 -10.44
N HIS A 279 2.74 -19.14 -11.41
CA HIS A 279 1.85 -18.41 -12.34
C HIS A 279 0.97 -17.35 -11.66
N VAL A 280 1.35 -16.87 -10.48
CA VAL A 280 0.67 -15.75 -9.81
C VAL A 280 1.29 -14.44 -10.29
N THR A 281 0.47 -13.57 -10.87
CA THR A 281 0.85 -12.20 -11.23
C THR A 281 0.92 -11.32 -9.99
N TYR A 282 2.05 -10.65 -9.74
CA TYR A 282 2.17 -9.64 -8.67
C TYR A 282 2.56 -8.25 -9.19
N LYS A 283 2.90 -8.09 -10.48
CA LYS A 283 2.97 -6.77 -11.12
C LYS A 283 2.54 -6.84 -12.58
N ARG A 284 1.95 -5.77 -13.09
CA ARG A 284 1.55 -5.65 -14.50
C ARG A 284 1.65 -4.21 -14.97
N THR A 285 1.88 -3.99 -16.26
CA THR A 285 1.84 -2.65 -16.88
C THR A 285 1.32 -2.70 -18.32
N ARG A 286 0.75 -1.58 -18.79
CA ARG A 286 0.33 -1.38 -20.18
C ARG A 286 1.43 -0.72 -20.98
N ILE A 287 1.61 -1.17 -22.21
CA ILE A 287 2.49 -0.56 -23.19
C ILE A 287 1.74 -0.32 -24.51
N ILE A 288 2.08 0.77 -25.18
CA ILE A 288 1.54 1.13 -26.50
C ILE A 288 2.70 1.10 -27.50
N ILE A 289 2.57 0.29 -28.55
CA ILE A 289 3.51 0.23 -29.68
C ILE A 289 2.91 0.98 -30.87
N GLN A 290 3.69 1.87 -31.49
CA GLN A 290 3.31 2.74 -32.62
C GLN A 290 4.18 2.51 -33.85
#